data_AF-A0A529N819-F1
#
_entry.id   AF-A0A529N819-F1
#
_cell.length_a   1.000
_cell.length_b   1.000
_cell.length_c   1.000
_cell.angle_alpha   90.00
_cell.angle_beta   90.00
_cell.angle_gamma   90.00
#
_symmetry.space_group_name_H-M   'P 1'
#
loop_
_entity.id
_entity.type
_entity.pdbx_description
1 polymer ?
#
loop_
_entity_poly.entity_id
_entity_poly.type
_entity_poly.pdbx_seq_one_letter_code
_entity_poly.pdbx_strand_id
1 'polypeptide(L)'
;RQAVRDADLVIVSVPVGSSGEVAEEIAPALKKGAILTDVGSTKASVIAQMQPYVPDGVHFIPGHPLAGTEKSGPDAGFADLFDN
;
A
#
# COMPACT_ATOMS: atom_id res chain seq x y z
N ARG A 1 -3.65 2.27 -12.67
CA ARG A 1 -4.49 3.51 -12.55
C ARG A 1 -6.02 3.32 -12.40
N GLN A 2 -6.73 2.60 -13.27
CA GLN A 2 -8.21 2.50 -13.17
C GLN A 2 -8.71 1.98 -11.81
N ALA A 3 -7.98 1.02 -11.22
CA ALA A 3 -8.34 0.39 -9.95
C ALA A 3 -8.39 1.33 -8.74
N VAL A 4 -7.67 2.46 -8.76
CA VAL A 4 -7.64 3.40 -7.63
C VAL A 4 -8.62 4.56 -7.79
N ARG A 5 -9.29 4.66 -8.94
CA ARG A 5 -10.25 5.73 -9.21
C ARG A 5 -11.46 5.55 -8.30
N ASP A 6 -11.84 6.62 -7.62
CA ASP A 6 -12.96 6.69 -6.67
C ASP A 6 -12.85 5.77 -5.43
N ALA A 7 -11.73 5.06 -5.26
CA ALA A 7 -11.48 4.21 -4.10
C ALA A 7 -11.31 5.05 -2.82
N ASP A 8 -12.02 4.69 -1.76
CA ASP A 8 -11.87 5.29 -0.43
C ASP A 8 -10.62 4.77 0.31
N LEU A 9 -10.19 3.54 -0.01
CA LEU A 9 -9.03 2.88 0.57
C LEU A 9 -8.22 2.20 -0.52
N VAL A 10 -6.91 2.45 -0.52
CA VAL A 10 -5.93 1.82 -1.40
C VAL A 10 -4.85 1.16 -0.56
N ILE A 11 -4.67 -0.15 -0.73
CA ILE A 11 -3.65 -0.95 -0.04
C ILE A 11 -2.59 -1.35 -1.06
N VAL A 12 -1.36 -0.88 -0.88
CA VAL A 12 -0.22 -1.21 -1.74
C VAL A 12 0.49 -2.44 -1.18
N SER A 13 0.27 -3.59 -1.83
CA SER A 13 0.78 -4.91 -1.43
C SER A 13 1.90 -5.43 -2.33
N VAL A 14 2.87 -4.58 -2.66
CA VAL A 14 4.06 -4.92 -3.46
C VAL A 14 5.30 -5.06 -2.58
N PRO A 15 6.40 -5.68 -3.06
CA PRO A 15 7.67 -5.65 -2.37
C PRO A 15 8.11 -4.22 -2.04
N VAL A 16 8.78 -4.02 -0.91
CA VAL A 16 9.22 -2.69 -0.43
C VAL A 16 9.99 -1.90 -1.49
N GLY A 17 10.80 -2.56 -2.31
CA GLY A 17 11.58 -1.90 -3.36
C GLY A 17 10.76 -1.35 -4.53
N SER A 18 9.49 -1.74 -4.65
CA SER A 18 8.57 -1.30 -5.71
C SER A 18 7.54 -0.27 -5.20
N SER A 19 7.56 0.08 -3.91
CA SER A 19 6.55 0.95 -3.30
C SER A 19 6.54 2.36 -3.90
N GLY A 20 7.72 2.95 -4.19
CA GLY A 20 7.82 4.27 -4.79
C GLY A 20 7.24 4.34 -6.21
N GLU A 21 7.61 3.38 -7.06
CA GLU A 21 7.12 3.30 -8.45
C GLU A 21 5.59 3.17 -8.51
N VAL A 22 5.01 2.34 -7.64
CA VAL A 22 3.55 2.20 -7.55
C VAL A 22 2.91 3.50 -7.07
N ALA A 23 3.47 4.15 -6.05
CA ALA A 23 2.95 5.42 -5.54
C ALA A 23 2.94 6.50 -6.64
N GLU A 24 4.03 6.63 -7.39
CA GLU A 24 4.13 7.54 -8.53
C GLU A 24 3.08 7.22 -9.62
N GLU A 25 2.90 5.94 -9.94
CA GLU A 25 1.96 5.54 -11.00
C GLU A 25 0.50 5.87 -10.65
N ILE A 26 0.10 5.61 -9.39
CA ILE A 26 -1.29 5.74 -8.94
C ILE A 26 -1.65 7.15 -8.49
N ALA A 27 -0.68 7.97 -8.07
CA ALA A 27 -0.90 9.30 -7.50
C ALA A 27 -1.89 10.18 -8.30
N PRO A 28 -1.82 10.27 -9.65
CA PRO A 28 -2.74 11.12 -10.42
C PRO A 28 -4.21 10.68 -10.39
N ALA A 29 -4.50 9.46 -9.95
CA ALA A 29 -5.83 8.86 -9.96
C ALA A 29 -6.42 8.68 -8.55
N LEU A 30 -5.68 9.02 -7.49
CA LEU A 30 -6.17 8.89 -6.11
C LEU A 30 -7.28 9.92 -5.83
N LYS A 31 -8.36 9.44 -5.21
CA LYS A 31 -9.48 10.26 -4.76
C LYS A 31 -9.04 11.16 -3.60
N LYS A 32 -9.41 12.44 -3.62
CA LYS A 32 -9.24 13.34 -2.47
C LYS A 32 -10.00 12.78 -1.26
N GLY A 33 -9.33 12.68 -0.11
CA GLY A 33 -9.84 12.08 1.12
C GLY A 33 -9.64 10.57 1.21
N ALA A 34 -9.08 9.92 0.18
CA ALA A 34 -8.76 8.50 0.24
C ALA A 34 -7.68 8.20 1.28
N ILE A 35 -7.74 7.00 1.85
CA ILE A 35 -6.67 6.43 2.66
C ILE A 35 -5.76 5.63 1.74
N LEU A 36 -4.46 5.93 1.79
CA LEU A 36 -3.40 5.13 1.19
C LEU A 36 -2.65 4.40 2.30
N THR A 37 -2.44 3.10 2.16
CA THR A 37 -1.63 2.31 3.09
C THR A 37 -0.77 1.28 2.36
N ASP A 38 0.14 0.65 3.10
CA ASP A 38 1.08 -0.36 2.60
C ASP A 38 1.18 -1.53 3.58
N VAL A 39 1.87 -2.61 3.17
CA VAL A 39 2.11 -3.81 3.99
C VAL A 39 3.60 -4.15 4.14
N GLY A 40 4.50 -3.26 3.73
CA GLY A 40 5.94 -3.50 3.68
C GLY A 40 6.60 -3.66 5.05
N SER A 41 7.71 -4.39 5.12
CA SER A 41 8.34 -4.70 6.41
C SER A 41 9.21 -3.57 6.99
N THR A 42 9.63 -2.59 6.19
CA THR A 42 10.55 -1.51 6.59
C THR A 42 9.93 -0.12 6.43
N LYS A 43 9.30 0.37 7.50
CA LYS A 43 8.45 1.56 7.43
C LYS A 43 9.19 2.85 7.06
N ALA A 44 10.40 3.07 7.56
CA ALA A 44 11.19 4.24 7.17
C ALA A 44 11.48 4.27 5.67
N SER A 45 11.78 3.11 5.06
CA SER A 45 12.04 3.00 3.63
C SER A 45 10.76 3.24 2.82
N VAL A 46 9.64 2.61 3.21
CA VAL A 46 8.37 2.80 2.51
C VAL A 46 7.90 4.25 2.58
N ILE A 47 8.00 4.89 3.75
CA ILE A 47 7.64 6.31 3.91
C ILE A 47 8.48 7.19 2.98
N ALA A 48 9.81 7.01 3.00
CA ALA A 48 10.71 7.79 2.17
C ALA A 48 10.43 7.65 0.66
N GLN A 49 10.01 6.46 0.23
CA GLN A 49 9.70 6.18 -1.17
C GLN A 49 8.32 6.68 -1.61
N MET A 50 7.28 6.53 -0.78
CA MET A 50 5.90 6.82 -1.19
C MET A 50 5.49 8.27 -0.90
N GLN A 51 5.92 8.84 0.22
CA GLN A 51 5.52 10.17 0.68
C GLN A 51 5.70 11.29 -0.37
N PRO A 52 6.77 11.32 -1.20
CA PRO A 52 6.95 12.35 -2.23
C PRO A 52 5.85 12.39 -3.28
N TYR A 53 5.12 11.29 -3.48
CA TYR A 53 4.10 11.15 -4.51
C TYR A 53 2.67 11.26 -3.97
N VAL A 54 2.49 11.30 -2.64
CA VAL A 54 1.15 11.36 -2.03
C VAL A 54 0.53 12.73 -2.32
N PRO A 55 -0.61 12.80 -3.04
CA PRO A 55 -1.25 14.07 -3.35
C PRO A 55 -1.84 14.75 -2.10
N ASP A 56 -1.94 16.07 -2.16
CA ASP A 56 -2.63 16.85 -1.13
C ASP A 56 -4.07 16.35 -0.90
N GLY A 57 -4.40 16.12 0.36
CA GLY A 57 -5.72 15.63 0.77
C GLY A 57 -5.90 14.12 0.67
N VAL A 58 -4.87 13.34 0.30
CA VAL A 58 -4.84 11.89 0.53
C VAL A 58 -4.18 11.61 1.88
N HIS A 59 -4.75 10.68 2.65
CA HIS A 59 -4.24 10.29 3.96
C HIS A 59 -3.32 9.07 3.83
N PHE A 60 -2.01 9.27 3.91
CA PHE A 60 -1.07 8.16 3.91
C PHE A 60 -0.84 7.62 5.33
N ILE A 61 -1.20 6.35 5.54
CA ILE A 61 -1.11 5.64 6.82
C ILE A 61 -0.25 4.38 6.61
N PRO A 62 1.06 4.43 6.85
CA PRO A 62 1.95 3.28 6.64
C PRO A 62 1.61 2.10 7.57
N GLY A 63 1.56 0.88 7.04
CA GLY A 63 1.15 -0.32 7.77
C GLY A 63 2.17 -1.46 7.70
N HIS A 64 2.29 -2.29 8.75
CA HIS A 64 3.14 -3.49 8.72
C HIS A 64 2.41 -4.62 9.45
N PRO A 65 1.62 -5.44 8.74
CA PRO A 65 1.01 -6.61 9.35
C PRO A 65 2.11 -7.61 9.75
N LEU A 66 2.15 -8.00 11.02
CA LEU A 66 3.12 -8.93 11.57
C LEU A 66 2.65 -10.39 11.41
N ALA A 67 2.30 -10.76 10.18
CA ALA A 67 1.94 -12.13 9.83
C ALA A 67 2.37 -12.43 8.39
N GLY A 68 2.69 -13.69 8.12
CA GLY A 68 3.13 -14.13 6.81
C GLY A 68 3.39 -15.63 6.78
N THR A 69 3.53 -16.17 5.57
CA THR A 69 3.91 -17.56 5.35
C THR A 69 5.15 -17.61 4.47
N GLU A 70 5.76 -18.78 4.35
CA GLU A 70 6.83 -19.04 3.38
C GLU A 70 6.33 -19.13 1.92
N LYS A 71 5.01 -19.04 1.71
CA LYS A 71 4.37 -19.07 0.39
C LYS A 71 4.10 -17.64 -0.08
N SER A 72 4.38 -17.41 -1.36
CA SER A 72 4.21 -16.12 -2.02
C SER A 72 3.09 -16.16 -3.05
N GLY A 73 2.55 -14.99 -3.39
CA GLY A 73 1.53 -14.83 -4.41
C GLY A 73 0.10 -14.79 -3.85
N PRO A 74 -0.87 -14.37 -4.66
CA PRO A 74 -2.25 -14.17 -4.21
C PRO A 74 -2.91 -15.46 -3.71
N ASP A 75 -2.56 -16.62 -4.27
CA ASP A 75 -3.09 -17.92 -3.88
C ASP A 75 -2.62 -18.38 -2.49
N ALA A 76 -1.59 -17.74 -1.93
CA ALA A 76 -1.11 -17.97 -0.57
C ALA A 76 -1.88 -17.17 0.49
N GLY A 77 -2.80 -16.27 0.09
CA GLY A 77 -3.60 -15.48 1.00
C GLY A 77 -4.81 -16.25 1.54
N PHE A 78 -5.09 -16.10 2.83
CA PHE A 78 -6.30 -16.63 3.48
C PHE A 78 -6.83 -15.62 4.50
N ALA A 79 -8.15 -15.69 4.77
CA ALA A 79 -8.86 -14.67 5.54
C ALA A 79 -8.29 -14.49 6.96
N ASP A 80 -7.96 -15.60 7.61
CA ASP A 80 -7.55 -15.64 9.01
C ASP A 80 -6.02 -15.46 9.17
N LEU A 81 -5.32 -14.98 8.13
CA LEU A 81 -3.85 -14.82 8.14
C LEU A 81 -3.36 -13.88 9.26
N PHE A 82 -4.21 -12.96 9.70
CA PHE A 82 -3.88 -11.96 10.72
C PHE A 82 -4.60 -12.20 12.05
N ASP A 83 -5.32 -13.32 12.19
CA ASP A 83 -6.01 -13.69 13.42
C ASP A 83 -5.04 -14.24 14.47
N ASN A 84 -5.37 -14.05 15.74
CA ASN A 84 -4.60 -14.55 16.90
C ASN A 84 -5.31 -15.70 17.58
#